data_AF-A0A8J3I911-F1
#
_entry.id   AF-A0A8J3I911-F1
#
_cell.length_a   1.000
_cell.length_b   1.000
_cell.length_c   1.000
_cell.angle_alpha   90.00
_cell.angle_beta   90.00
_cell.angle_gamma   90.00
#
_symmetry.space_group_name_H-M   'P 1'
#
loop_
_entity.id
_entity.type
_entity.pdbx_description
1 polymer ?
#
loop_
_entity_poly.entity_id
_entity_poly.type
_entity_poly.pdbx_seq_one_letter_code
_entity_poly.pdbx_strand_id
1 'polypeptide(L)'
;MIVLNFSHPLTLAQQEQIERLAGRTIEEVRTIPVQIDQEQPMEPQIVTALEMVHLTTEQWQTFPLVINPPGYAPASMVLLAELHGRIGHFPVFIRLRPRHGTVTTYEVAELLNLQIIRDNARKRR
;
A
#
# COMPACT_ATOMS: atom_id res chain seq x y z
N MET A 1 -4.19 4.91 12.37
CA MET A 1 -3.98 3.88 11.32
C MET A 1 -2.50 3.77 10.98
N ILE A 2 -2.06 2.63 10.46
CA ILE A 2 -0.65 2.44 10.06
C ILE A 2 -0.55 2.47 8.54
N VAL A 3 0.44 3.21 8.03
CA VAL A 3 0.79 3.22 6.61
C VAL A 3 2.02 2.33 6.39
N LEU A 4 1.87 1.30 5.55
CA LEU A 4 2.98 0.49 5.07
C LEU A 4 3.41 1.00 3.69
N ASN A 5 4.59 1.59 3.62
CA ASN A 5 5.13 2.22 2.43
C ASN A 5 6.20 1.36 1.77
N PHE A 6 5.90 0.79 0.61
CA PHE A 6 6.82 -0.04 -0.19
C PHE A 6 7.44 0.73 -1.37
N SER A 7 7.44 2.05 -1.28
CA SER A 7 7.91 2.97 -2.32
C SER A 7 8.81 4.06 -1.71
N HIS A 8 9.07 5.12 -2.45
CA HIS A 8 9.81 6.28 -1.94
C HIS A 8 9.13 6.87 -0.68
N PRO A 9 9.90 7.51 0.22
CA PRO A 9 9.37 8.12 1.43
C PRO A 9 8.20 9.08 1.15
N LEU A 10 7.12 8.96 1.92
CA LEU A 10 5.98 9.85 1.84
C LEU A 10 6.30 11.20 2.49
N THR A 11 6.10 12.28 1.75
CA THR A 11 6.23 13.65 2.26
C THR A 11 5.16 13.96 3.30
N LEU A 12 5.39 14.96 4.17
CA LEU A 12 4.39 15.40 5.15
C LEU A 12 3.05 15.80 4.49
N ALA A 13 3.11 16.52 3.37
CA ALA A 13 1.91 16.90 2.62
C ALA A 13 1.13 15.68 2.10
N GLN A 14 1.81 14.61 1.70
CA GLN A 14 1.15 13.36 1.30
C GLN A 14 0.53 12.64 2.51
N GLN A 15 1.19 12.64 3.67
CA GLN A 15 0.65 12.08 4.91
C GLN A 15 -0.64 12.81 5.32
N GLU A 16 -0.64 14.15 5.31
CA GLU A 16 -1.85 14.96 5.58
C GLU A 16 -2.98 14.69 4.57
N GLN A 17 -2.65 14.47 3.29
CA GLN A 17 -3.64 14.08 2.29
C GLN A 17 -4.24 12.70 2.58
N ILE A 18 -3.43 11.73 2.99
CA ILE A 18 -3.88 10.39 3.37
C ILE A 18 -4.82 10.49 4.58
N GLU A 19 -4.45 11.23 5.63
CA GLU A 19 -5.28 11.37 6.83
C GLU A 19 -6.65 11.99 6.52
N ARG A 20 -6.66 13.06 5.72
CA ARG A 20 -7.89 13.72 5.26
C ARG A 20 -8.78 12.79 4.45
N LEU A 21 -8.21 12.01 3.53
CA LEU A 21 -8.98 11.06 2.71
C LEU A 21 -9.49 9.86 3.54
N ALA A 22 -8.72 9.44 4.54
CA ALA A 22 -9.09 8.33 5.42
C ALA A 22 -10.07 8.74 6.53
N GLY A 23 -10.16 10.03 6.85
CA GLY A 23 -10.89 10.54 8.02
C GLY A 23 -10.30 10.03 9.34
N ARG A 24 -9.00 9.68 9.37
CA ARG A 24 -8.28 9.09 10.51
C ARG A 24 -6.83 9.52 10.49
N THR A 25 -6.23 9.65 11.67
CA THR A 25 -4.80 9.99 11.80
C THR A 25 -3.89 8.81 11.50
N ILE A 26 -2.71 9.11 10.95
CA ILE A 26 -1.60 8.16 10.81
C ILE A 26 -0.90 8.10 12.16
N GLU A 27 -0.87 6.91 12.76
CA GLU A 27 -0.12 6.65 13.98
C GLU A 27 1.35 6.37 13.66
N GLU A 28 1.60 5.71 12.53
CA GLU A 28 2.92 5.29 12.13
C GLU A 28 3.01 5.15 10.60
N VAL A 29 4.12 5.59 10.01
CA VAL A 29 4.50 5.24 8.63
C VAL A 29 5.73 4.34 8.68
N ARG A 30 5.57 3.07 8.28
CA ARG A 30 6.70 2.15 8.08
C ARG A 30 7.12 2.20 6.63
N THR A 31 8.35 2.63 6.35
CA THR A 31 8.91 2.59 4.99
C THR A 31 9.79 1.35 4.84
N ILE A 32 9.37 0.46 3.94
CA ILE A 32 10.02 -0.80 3.63
C ILE A 32 10.77 -0.60 2.30
N PRO A 33 12.12 -0.72 2.28
CA PRO A 33 12.87 -0.66 1.04
C PRO A 33 12.51 -1.87 0.17
N VAL A 34 12.04 -1.60 -1.05
CA VAL A 34 11.80 -2.63 -2.06
C VAL A 34 12.73 -2.39 -3.23
N GLN A 35 13.73 -3.26 -3.36
CA GLN A 35 14.60 -3.32 -4.53
C GLN A 35 14.38 -4.67 -5.19
N ILE A 36 13.77 -4.66 -6.37
CA ILE A 36 13.45 -5.87 -7.10
C ILE A 36 14.64 -6.25 -7.98
N ASP A 37 15.15 -7.45 -7.75
CA ASP A 37 16.01 -8.15 -8.69
C ASP A 37 15.12 -8.84 -9.74
N GLN A 38 15.27 -8.42 -10.99
CA GLN A 38 14.46 -8.93 -12.11
C GLN A 38 14.94 -10.30 -12.62
N GLU A 39 16.12 -10.77 -12.20
CA GLU A 39 16.64 -12.09 -12.57
C GLU A 39 16.20 -13.18 -11.57
N GLN A 40 15.56 -12.79 -10.47
CA GLN A 40 15.11 -13.69 -9.41
C GLN A 40 13.58 -13.80 -9.36
N PRO A 41 13.03 -14.90 -8.78
CA PRO A 41 11.60 -15.02 -8.57
C PRO A 41 11.02 -13.88 -7.71
N MET A 42 9.83 -13.39 -8.07
CA MET A 42 9.21 -12.21 -7.42
C MET A 42 8.66 -12.52 -6.03
N GLU A 43 7.99 -13.65 -5.85
CA GLU A 43 7.30 -14.01 -4.59
C GLU A 43 8.23 -13.99 -3.37
N PRO A 44 9.41 -14.66 -3.36
CA PRO A 44 10.32 -14.62 -2.22
C PRO A 44 10.77 -13.19 -1.87
N GLN A 45 11.01 -12.34 -2.87
CA GLN A 45 11.42 -10.96 -2.65
C GLN A 45 10.33 -10.13 -1.93
N ILE A 46 9.06 -10.36 -2.29
CA ILE A 46 7.92 -9.71 -1.64
C ILE A 46 7.68 -10.25 -0.23
N VAL A 47 7.86 -11.56 -0.02
CA VAL A 47 7.77 -12.17 1.32
C VAL A 47 8.82 -11.55 2.24
N THR A 48 10.07 -11.44 1.80
CA THR A 48 11.13 -10.75 2.56
C THR A 48 10.78 -9.29 2.87
N ALA A 49 10.17 -8.57 1.91
CA ALA A 49 9.69 -7.21 2.17
C ALA A 49 8.61 -7.15 3.26
N LEU A 50 7.69 -8.12 3.27
CA LEU A 50 6.63 -8.22 4.28
C LEU A 50 7.16 -8.65 5.66
N GLU A 51 8.25 -9.41 5.73
CA GLU A 51 8.91 -9.77 6.99
C GLU A 51 9.54 -8.55 7.69
N MET A 52 10.10 -7.62 6.90
CA MET A 52 10.65 -6.34 7.41
C MET A 52 9.57 -5.41 8.01
N VAL A 53 8.29 -5.70 7.80
CA VAL A 53 7.19 -4.93 8.39
C VAL A 53 7.10 -5.16 9.90
N HIS A 54 7.56 -6.32 10.41
CA HIS A 54 7.55 -6.67 11.84
C HIS A 54 6.18 -6.54 12.52
N LEU A 55 5.11 -6.96 11.83
CA LEU A 55 3.79 -7.13 12.44
C LEU A 55 3.57 -8.61 12.81
N THR A 56 2.98 -8.85 13.98
CA THR A 56 2.51 -10.18 14.37
C THR A 56 1.28 -10.58 13.55
N THR A 57 0.96 -11.87 13.52
CA THR A 57 -0.27 -12.38 12.87
C THR A 57 -1.52 -11.66 13.37
N GLU A 58 -1.62 -11.40 14.68
CA GLU A 58 -2.75 -10.67 15.27
C GLU A 58 -2.80 -9.22 14.78
N GLN A 59 -1.66 -8.55 14.72
CA GLN A 59 -1.59 -7.15 14.24
C GLN A 59 -1.96 -7.03 12.76
N TRP A 60 -1.52 -7.98 11.92
CA TRP A 60 -1.93 -8.03 10.51
C TRP A 60 -3.46 -8.07 10.33
N GLN A 61 -4.17 -8.72 11.25
CA GLN A 61 -5.62 -8.90 11.17
C GLN A 61 -6.43 -7.79 11.87
N THR A 62 -5.83 -7.10 12.83
CA THR A 62 -6.54 -6.15 13.70
C THR A 62 -6.23 -4.69 13.38
N PHE A 63 -5.02 -4.39 12.89
CA PHE A 63 -4.64 -3.01 12.62
C PHE A 63 -5.32 -2.47 11.36
N PRO A 64 -5.80 -1.22 11.38
CA PRO A 64 -6.22 -0.54 10.17
C PRO A 64 -4.98 -0.17 9.33
N LEU A 65 -4.74 -0.95 8.27
CA LEU A 65 -3.58 -0.80 7.37
C LEU A 65 -3.95 -0.06 6.09
N VAL A 66 -3.09 0.87 5.69
CA VAL A 66 -3.11 1.53 4.37
C VAL A 66 -1.77 1.27 3.68
N ILE A 67 -1.80 0.85 2.42
CA ILE A 67 -0.61 0.39 1.70
C ILE A 67 -0.23 1.40 0.63
N ASN A 68 1.01 1.89 0.63
CA ASN A 68 1.59 2.52 -0.56
C ASN A 68 2.36 1.44 -1.33
N PRO A 69 1.85 0.97 -2.48
CA PRO A 69 2.45 -0.14 -3.19
C PRO A 69 3.78 0.25 -3.87
N PRO A 70 4.63 -0.74 -4.23
CA PRO A 70 5.82 -0.49 -5.05
C PRO A 70 5.46 0.15 -6.39
N GLY A 71 6.37 0.96 -6.94
CA GLY A 71 6.19 1.53 -8.29
C GLY A 71 6.20 0.49 -9.42
N TYR A 72 6.70 -0.72 -9.16
CA TYR A 72 6.75 -1.80 -10.14
C TYR A 72 5.47 -2.64 -10.10
N ALA A 73 4.70 -2.64 -11.20
CA ALA A 73 3.38 -3.26 -11.23
C ALA A 73 3.37 -4.77 -10.92
N PRO A 74 4.28 -5.61 -11.46
CA PRO A 74 4.34 -7.02 -11.09
C PRO A 74 4.58 -7.24 -9.59
N ALA A 75 5.47 -6.45 -8.97
CA ALA A 75 5.70 -6.50 -7.52
C ALA A 75 4.45 -6.13 -6.73
N SER A 76 3.71 -5.12 -7.17
CA SER A 76 2.44 -4.72 -6.55
C SER A 76 1.37 -5.81 -6.59
N MET A 77 1.29 -6.57 -7.70
CA MET A 77 0.31 -7.66 -7.84
C MET A 77 0.63 -8.84 -6.92
N VAL A 78 1.92 -9.19 -6.79
CA VAL A 78 2.36 -10.23 -5.87
C VAL A 78 2.16 -9.79 -4.41
N LEU A 79 2.50 -8.54 -4.07
CA LEU A 79 2.21 -7.94 -2.77
C LEU A 79 0.72 -8.00 -2.43
N LEU A 80 -0.15 -7.71 -3.39
CA LEU A 80 -1.60 -7.78 -3.21
C LEU A 80 -2.07 -9.20 -2.85
N ALA A 81 -1.54 -10.22 -3.54
CA ALA A 81 -1.87 -11.61 -3.28
C ALA A 81 -1.42 -12.04 -1.87
N GLU A 82 -0.18 -11.73 -1.50
CA GLU A 82 0.38 -12.00 -0.17
C GLU A 82 -0.43 -11.32 0.94
N LEU A 83 -0.72 -10.02 0.81
CA LEU A 83 -1.50 -9.28 1.79
C LEU A 83 -2.89 -9.88 1.97
N HIS A 84 -3.58 -10.22 0.87
CA HIS A 84 -4.89 -10.86 0.94
C HIS A 84 -4.85 -12.20 1.68
N GLY A 85 -3.77 -12.98 1.53
CA GLY A 85 -3.56 -14.21 2.29
C GLY A 85 -3.36 -13.97 3.79
N ARG A 86 -2.62 -12.92 4.16
CA ARG A 86 -2.29 -12.59 5.56
C ARG A 86 -3.43 -11.95 6.33
N ILE A 87 -4.17 -11.04 5.70
CA ILE A 87 -5.22 -10.23 6.35
C ILE A 87 -6.64 -10.74 6.06
N GLY A 88 -6.81 -11.67 5.12
CA GLY A 88 -8.10 -12.32 4.81
C GLY A 88 -9.07 -11.47 3.97
N HIS A 89 -8.68 -10.26 3.56
CA HIS A 89 -9.45 -9.38 2.70
C HIS A 89 -8.55 -8.52 1.83
N PHE A 90 -9.13 -7.81 0.87
CA PHE A 90 -8.36 -6.88 0.05
C PHE A 90 -7.99 -5.60 0.85
N PRO A 91 -6.74 -5.11 0.77
CA PRO A 91 -6.29 -3.93 1.49
C PRO A 91 -6.77 -2.61 0.86
N VAL A 92 -6.51 -1.50 1.55
CA VAL A 92 -6.64 -0.14 0.99
C VAL A 92 -5.30 0.30 0.40
N PHE A 93 -5.29 0.73 -0.86
CA PHE A 93 -4.07 1.18 -1.56
C PHE A 93 -4.06 2.70 -1.76
N ILE A 94 -2.90 3.32 -1.58
CA ILE A 94 -2.65 4.72 -1.92
C ILE A 94 -2.43 4.82 -3.43
N ARG A 95 -3.17 5.71 -4.09
CA ARG A 95 -2.91 6.09 -5.49
C ARG A 95 -2.26 7.46 -5.54
N LEU A 96 -0.96 7.48 -5.79
CA LEU A 96 -0.25 8.73 -6.11
C LEU A 96 -0.47 9.10 -7.57
N ARG A 97 -0.52 10.39 -7.86
CA ARG A 97 -0.50 10.92 -9.23
C ARG A 97 0.45 12.11 -9.34
N PRO A 98 1.06 12.35 -10.51
CA PRO A 98 1.81 13.57 -10.73
C PRO A 98 0.88 14.78 -10.68
N ARG A 99 1.35 15.85 -10.04
CA ARG A 99 0.79 17.19 -10.10
C ARG A 99 1.78 18.07 -10.87
N HIS A 100 1.36 18.44 -12.08
CA HIS A 100 2.17 19.23 -13.00
C HIS A 100 2.09 20.71 -12.60
N GLY A 101 3.19 21.23 -12.07
CA GLY A 101 3.45 22.66 -11.92
C GLY A 101 4.78 23.02 -12.60
N THR A 102 5.43 24.10 -12.16
CA THR A 102 6.79 24.44 -12.62
C THR A 102 7.80 23.32 -12.30
N VAL A 103 7.58 22.59 -11.20
CA VAL A 103 8.26 21.35 -10.85
C VAL A 103 7.21 20.25 -10.69
N THR A 104 7.47 19.07 -11.26
CA THR A 104 6.58 17.91 -11.08
C THR A 104 6.65 17.44 -9.63
N THR A 105 5.50 17.45 -8.97
CA THR A 105 5.31 16.91 -7.62
C THR A 105 4.35 15.72 -7.68
N TYR A 106 4.21 14.97 -6.59
CA TYR A 106 3.23 13.89 -6.50
C TYR A 106 2.28 14.13 -5.34
N GLU A 107 0.99 13.91 -5.59
CA GLU A 107 -0.06 14.02 -4.58
C GLU A 107 -0.84 12.72 -4.45
N VAL A 108 -1.48 12.54 -3.29
CA VAL A 108 -2.36 11.40 -3.02
C VAL A 108 -3.71 11.71 -3.65
N ALA A 109 -3.97 11.07 -4.78
CA ALA A 109 -5.19 11.28 -5.55
C ALA A 109 -6.39 10.58 -4.91
N GLU A 110 -6.16 9.40 -4.33
CA GLU A 110 -7.22 8.51 -3.88
C GLU A 110 -6.69 7.45 -2.91
N LEU A 111 -7.56 7.00 -2.00
CA LEU A 111 -7.40 5.75 -1.26
C LEU A 111 -8.33 4.69 -1.85
N LEU A 112 -7.75 3.73 -2.54
CA LEU A 112 -8.45 2.66 -3.23
C LEU A 112 -8.81 1.55 -2.24
N ASN A 113 -10.06 1.49 -1.80
CA ASN A 113 -10.55 0.35 -1.05
C ASN A 113 -10.82 -0.84 -2.01
N LEU A 114 -9.83 -1.70 -2.16
CA LEU A 114 -9.88 -2.81 -3.12
C LEU A 114 -10.95 -3.85 -2.75
N GLN A 115 -11.31 -3.97 -1.47
CA GLN A 115 -12.40 -4.83 -1.01
C GLN A 115 -13.77 -4.31 -1.51
N ILE A 116 -14.04 -3.01 -1.35
CA ILE A 116 -15.25 -2.37 -1.89
C ILE A 116 -15.32 -2.52 -3.42
N ILE A 117 -14.19 -2.33 -4.11
CA ILE A 117 -14.11 -2.48 -5.57
C ILE A 117 -14.50 -3.90 -5.99
N ARG A 118 -13.94 -4.93 -5.33
CA ARG A 118 -14.28 -6.34 -5.55
C ARG A 118 -15.76 -6.62 -5.28
N ASP A 119 -16.31 -6.11 -4.19
CA ASP A 119 -17.70 -6.35 -3.81
C ASP A 119 -18.67 -5.69 -4.81
N ASN A 120 -18.35 -4.50 -5.30
CA ASN A 120 -19.11 -3.85 -6.38
C ASN A 120 -19.00 -4.61 -7.70
N ALA A 121 -17.84 -5.20 -8.02
CA ALA A 121 -17.70 -6.03 -9.22
C ALA A 121 -18.56 -7.30 -9.15
N ARG A 122 -18.75 -7.90 -7.97
CA ARG A 122 -19.62 -9.06 -7.78
C ARG A 122 -21.11 -8.77 -8.05
N LYS A 123 -21.56 -7.54 -7.79
CA LYS A 123 -22.95 -7.11 -8.05
C LYS A 123 -23.29 -6.96 -9.54
N ARG A 124 -22.29 -6.92 -10.42
CA ARG A 124 -22.45 -6.75 -11.88
C ARG A 124 -22.41 -8.08 -12.65
N ARG A 125 -22.39 -9.20 -11.93
CA ARG A 125 -22.38 -10.54 -12.51
C ARG A 125 -23.78 -10.99 -12.89
#